data_AF-A0A939GYG4-F1
#
_entry.id   AF-A0A939GYG4-F1
#
_cell.length_a   1.000
_cell.length_b   1.000
_cell.length_c   1.000
_cell.angle_alpha   90.00
_cell.angle_beta   90.00
_cell.angle_gamma   90.00
#
_symmetry.space_group_name_H-M   'P 1'
#
loop_
_entity.id
_entity.type
_entity.pdbx_description
1 polymer ?
#
loop_
_entity_poly.entity_id
_entity_poly.type
_entity_poly.pdbx_seq_one_letter_code
_entity_poly.pdbx_strand_id
1 'polypeptide(L)'
;MSFRHTKNGFTLVELIIVIVILGVLAVVAAPRFISLQADAEAAALNGFTSALVSTNQLIRAQAILQGQENLEDGSIELDDGTMLSTRFGYITFDNNTTGGDSLISVLNVDICHHQRNGNLCSADEVPDFIYDLDTIAGELVTRIFFGRRIDTDRGPDSNQIECRLDYIAPDTANESPQYDVFTSEC
;
A
#
# COMPACT_ATOMS: atom_id res chain seq x y z
N MET A 1 -46.90 -28.70 -34.57
CA MET A 1 -46.11 -27.88 -35.53
C MET A 1 -44.65 -28.10 -35.18
N SER A 2 -43.91 -28.83 -36.01
CA SER A 2 -42.53 -29.25 -35.72
C SER A 2 -41.56 -28.24 -36.33
N PHE A 3 -40.80 -27.52 -35.50
CA PHE A 3 -39.68 -26.70 -35.95
C PHE A 3 -38.47 -27.61 -36.15
N ARG A 4 -38.08 -27.83 -37.42
CA ARG A 4 -36.83 -28.51 -37.76
C ARG A 4 -35.67 -27.55 -37.49
N HIS A 5 -34.79 -27.91 -36.56
CA HIS A 5 -33.56 -27.18 -36.29
C HIS A 5 -32.49 -27.58 -37.32
N THR A 6 -32.27 -26.75 -38.35
CA THR A 6 -31.10 -26.86 -39.22
C THR A 6 -29.86 -26.53 -38.41
N LYS A 7 -29.02 -27.54 -38.13
CA LYS A 7 -27.69 -27.33 -37.56
C LYS A 7 -26.80 -26.72 -38.65
N ASN A 8 -26.77 -25.40 -38.71
CA ASN A 8 -25.76 -24.66 -39.47
C ASN A 8 -24.43 -24.85 -38.73
N GLY A 9 -23.53 -25.66 -39.30
CA GLY A 9 -22.18 -25.84 -38.74
C GLY A 9 -21.38 -24.55 -38.89
N PHE A 10 -20.61 -24.20 -37.86
CA PHE A 10 -19.65 -23.10 -37.90
C PHE A 10 -18.63 -23.36 -39.02
N THR A 11 -18.33 -22.36 -39.85
CA THR A 11 -17.32 -22.55 -40.90
C THR A 11 -15.91 -22.44 -40.31
N LEU A 12 -14.95 -23.21 -40.85
CA LEU A 12 -13.55 -23.16 -40.37
C LEU A 12 -12.96 -21.75 -40.57
N VAL A 13 -13.35 -21.07 -41.65
CA VAL A 13 -12.94 -19.69 -41.96
C VAL A 13 -13.47 -18.70 -40.93
N GLU A 14 -14.71 -18.86 -40.48
CA GLU A 14 -15.32 -17.99 -39.46
C GLU A 14 -14.58 -18.09 -38.13
N LEU A 15 -14.15 -19.28 -37.73
CA LEU A 15 -13.32 -19.47 -36.55
C LEU A 15 -11.94 -18.80 -36.70
N ILE A 16 -11.30 -18.96 -37.86
CA ILE A 16 -9.97 -18.38 -38.13
C ILE A 16 -10.02 -16.85 -38.08
N ILE A 17 -11.04 -16.23 -38.69
CA ILE A 17 -11.16 -14.78 -38.71
C ILE A 17 -11.32 -14.22 -37.28
N VAL A 18 -12.08 -14.91 -36.43
CA VAL A 18 -12.27 -14.48 -35.03
C VAL A 18 -10.96 -14.50 -34.26
N ILE A 19 -10.17 -15.58 -34.33
CA ILE A 19 -8.89 -15.66 -33.60
C ILE A 19 -7.86 -14.65 -34.14
N VAL A 20 -7.89 -14.35 -35.44
CA VAL A 20 -7.01 -13.33 -36.03
C VAL A 20 -7.37 -11.94 -35.52
N ILE A 21 -8.66 -11.60 -35.49
CA ILE A 21 -9.13 -10.31 -34.96
C ILE A 21 -8.78 -10.19 -33.48
N LEU A 22 -9.04 -11.23 -32.68
CA LEU A 22 -8.66 -11.25 -31.26
C LEU A 22 -7.14 -11.13 -31.06
N GLY A 23 -6.34 -11.75 -31.92
CA GLY A 23 -4.88 -11.64 -31.89
C GLY A 23 -4.38 -10.20 -32.11
N VAL A 24 -4.94 -9.48 -33.09
CA VAL A 24 -4.56 -8.08 -33.35
C VAL A 24 -4.99 -7.16 -32.20
N LEU A 25 -6.21 -7.34 -31.69
CA LEU A 25 -6.70 -6.54 -30.56
C LEU A 25 -5.86 -6.76 -29.30
N ALA A 26 -5.43 -8.00 -29.03
CA ALA A 26 -4.58 -8.31 -27.88
C ALA A 26 -3.22 -7.60 -27.93
N VAL A 27 -2.56 -7.58 -29.09
CA VAL A 27 -1.24 -6.95 -29.26
C VAL A 27 -1.30 -5.44 -29.03
N VAL A 28 -2.37 -4.78 -29.46
CA VAL A 28 -2.55 -3.32 -29.27
C VAL A 28 -2.98 -2.97 -27.84
N ALA A 29 -3.79 -3.83 -27.20
CA ALA A 29 -4.31 -3.58 -25.86
C ALA A 29 -3.29 -3.87 -24.74
N ALA A 30 -2.43 -4.90 -24.89
CA ALA A 30 -1.48 -5.33 -23.88
C ALA A 30 -0.56 -4.20 -23.35
N PRO A 31 0.15 -3.39 -24.18
CA PRO A 31 1.05 -2.37 -23.66
C PRO A 31 0.31 -1.25 -22.90
N ARG A 32 -0.92 -0.89 -23.33
CA ARG A 32 -1.75 0.08 -22.61
C ARG A 32 -2.24 -0.45 -21.27
N PHE A 33 -2.56 -1.74 -21.19
CA PHE A 33 -3.01 -2.34 -19.94
C PHE A 33 -1.90 -2.33 -18.88
N ILE A 34 -0.64 -2.51 -19.28
CA ILE A 34 0.52 -2.43 -18.38
C ILE A 34 0.71 -0.99 -17.87
N SER A 35 0.70 0.02 -18.76
CA SER A 35 0.88 1.42 -18.34
C SER A 35 -0.25 1.91 -17.43
N LEU A 36 -1.49 1.47 -17.66
CA LEU A 36 -2.62 1.86 -16.81
C LEU A 36 -2.54 1.25 -15.40
N GLN A 37 -1.95 0.06 -15.25
CA GLN A 37 -1.71 -0.53 -13.93
C GLN A 37 -0.64 0.27 -13.18
N ALA A 38 0.49 0.58 -13.83
CA ALA A 38 1.54 1.44 -13.29
C ALA A 38 1.01 2.80 -12.81
N ASP A 39 0.23 3.48 -13.66
CA ASP A 39 -0.40 4.77 -13.32
C ASP A 39 -1.37 4.64 -12.14
N ALA A 40 -2.10 3.53 -12.04
CA ALA A 40 -3.02 3.26 -10.94
C ALA A 40 -2.29 3.00 -9.62
N GLU A 41 -1.19 2.23 -9.63
CA GLU A 41 -0.33 2.00 -8.47
C GLU A 41 0.27 3.33 -7.97
N ALA A 42 0.81 4.14 -8.88
CA ALA A 42 1.34 5.46 -8.55
C ALA A 42 0.26 6.39 -7.96
N ALA A 43 -0.95 6.39 -8.53
CA ALA A 43 -2.06 7.18 -8.02
C ALA A 43 -2.52 6.73 -6.63
N ALA A 44 -2.60 5.41 -6.38
CA ALA A 44 -2.95 4.85 -5.08
C ALA A 44 -1.93 5.26 -4.00
N LEU A 45 -0.63 5.15 -4.31
CA LEU A 45 0.44 5.51 -3.39
C LEU A 45 0.45 7.02 -3.06
N ASN A 46 0.21 7.87 -4.06
CA ASN A 46 0.05 9.33 -3.84
C ASN A 46 -1.19 9.65 -2.99
N GLY A 47 -2.30 8.94 -3.22
CA GLY A 47 -3.51 9.05 -2.41
C GLY A 47 -3.27 8.66 -0.96
N PHE A 48 -2.60 7.53 -0.74
CA PHE A 48 -2.18 7.07 0.58
C PHE A 48 -1.27 8.08 1.28
N THR A 49 -0.26 8.60 0.59
CA THR A 49 0.65 9.62 1.14
C THR A 49 -0.12 10.85 1.62
N SER A 50 -1.08 11.33 0.81
CA SER A 50 -1.91 12.49 1.16
C SER A 50 -2.78 12.23 2.39
N ALA A 51 -3.33 11.01 2.51
CA ALA A 51 -4.08 10.58 3.68
C ALA A 51 -3.16 10.54 4.92
N LEU A 52 -1.97 9.96 4.81
CA LEU A 52 -1.00 9.86 5.90
C LEU A 52 -0.58 11.25 6.41
N VAL A 53 -0.28 12.19 5.51
CA VAL A 53 0.06 13.58 5.86
C VAL A 53 -1.09 14.24 6.64
N SER A 54 -2.32 14.10 6.14
CA SER A 54 -3.50 14.69 6.76
C SER A 54 -3.76 14.11 8.14
N THR A 55 -3.65 12.79 8.26
CA THR A 55 -3.80 12.07 9.52
C THR A 55 -2.74 12.48 10.53
N ASN A 56 -1.46 12.58 10.13
CA ASN A 56 -0.39 13.02 11.02
C ASN A 56 -0.63 14.42 11.58
N GLN A 57 -1.25 15.32 10.82
CA GLN A 57 -1.65 16.63 11.33
C GLN A 57 -2.75 16.55 12.39
N LEU A 58 -3.74 15.67 12.19
CA LEU A 58 -4.82 15.43 13.16
C LEU A 58 -4.28 14.78 14.45
N ILE A 59 -3.46 13.75 14.30
CA ILE A 59 -2.81 13.06 15.43
C ILE A 59 -1.91 14.02 16.21
N ARG A 60 -1.14 14.89 15.53
CA ARG A 60 -0.34 15.91 16.22
C ARG A 60 -1.20 16.92 16.96
N ALA A 61 -2.32 17.36 16.39
CA ALA A 61 -3.26 18.24 17.09
C ALA A 61 -3.80 17.57 18.36
N GLN A 62 -4.14 16.29 18.29
CA GLN A 62 -4.60 15.51 19.45
C GLN A 62 -3.51 15.30 20.48
N ALA A 63 -2.27 15.03 20.06
CA ALA A 63 -1.12 14.92 20.94
C ALA A 63 -0.88 16.23 21.70
N ILE A 64 -1.01 17.39 21.05
CA ILE A 64 -0.90 18.72 21.70
C ILE A 64 -1.99 18.89 22.78
N LEU A 65 -3.23 18.48 22.48
CA LEU A 65 -4.33 18.57 23.45
C LEU A 65 -4.10 17.67 24.68
N GLN A 66 -3.40 16.55 24.49
CA GLN A 66 -3.10 15.59 25.54
C GLN A 66 -1.71 15.79 26.20
N GLY A 67 -0.94 16.79 25.75
CA GLY A 67 0.40 17.09 26.27
C GLY A 67 1.46 16.05 25.92
N GLN A 68 1.28 15.34 24.81
CA GLN A 68 2.12 14.23 24.35
C GLN A 68 3.04 14.63 23.18
N GLU A 69 2.91 15.85 22.66
CA GLU A 69 3.56 16.32 21.43
C GLU A 69 5.07 16.46 21.52
N ASN A 70 5.63 16.53 22.73
CA ASN A 70 7.08 16.66 22.96
C ASN A 70 7.73 15.35 23.42
N LEU A 71 6.96 14.28 23.58
CA LEU A 71 7.46 13.00 24.04
C LEU A 71 8.00 12.20 22.87
N GLU A 72 9.23 11.71 23.01
CA GLU A 72 9.83 10.80 22.04
C GLU A 72 8.99 9.53 21.88
N ASP A 73 8.53 8.94 22.98
CA ASP A 73 7.56 7.85 23.00
C ASP A 73 6.32 8.31 23.76
N GLY A 74 5.36 8.87 23.03
CA GLY A 74 4.07 9.33 23.56
C GLY A 74 2.93 8.40 23.20
N SER A 75 1.78 8.56 23.84
CA SER A 75 0.56 7.83 23.48
C SER A 75 -0.64 8.76 23.53
N ILE A 76 -1.47 8.73 22.49
CA ILE A 76 -2.74 9.47 22.48
C ILE A 76 -3.91 8.50 22.63
N GLU A 77 -4.94 8.92 23.34
CA GLU A 77 -6.23 8.22 23.41
C GLU A 77 -7.17 8.80 22.34
N LEU A 78 -7.67 7.96 21.43
CA LEU A 78 -8.69 8.30 20.44
C LEU A 78 -10.10 8.31 21.07
N ASP A 79 -11.08 8.89 20.36
CA ASP A 79 -12.46 9.04 20.85
C ASP A 79 -13.15 7.71 21.22
N ASP A 80 -12.68 6.59 20.67
CA ASP A 80 -13.17 5.24 20.93
C ASP A 80 -12.45 4.53 22.09
N GLY A 81 -11.51 5.21 22.76
CA GLY A 81 -10.68 4.66 23.83
C GLY A 81 -9.46 3.87 23.33
N THR A 82 -9.22 3.83 22.02
CA THR A 82 -8.01 3.20 21.46
C THR A 82 -6.79 4.04 21.76
N MET A 83 -5.74 3.41 22.28
CA MET A 83 -4.44 4.05 22.50
C MET A 83 -3.57 3.92 21.26
N LEU A 84 -3.16 5.04 20.68
CA LEU A 84 -2.23 5.11 19.56
C LEU A 84 -0.86 5.59 20.06
N SER A 85 0.16 4.79 19.82
CA SER A 85 1.55 5.19 20.07
C SER A 85 1.98 6.26 19.06
N THR A 86 2.69 7.26 19.55
CA THR A 86 3.17 8.39 18.75
C THR A 86 4.61 8.71 19.08
N ARG A 87 5.34 9.23 18.11
CA ARG A 87 6.68 9.79 18.28
C ARG A 87 6.63 11.28 18.03
N PHE A 88 6.90 12.08 19.06
CA PHE A 88 6.73 13.54 19.05
C PHE A 88 5.36 14.00 18.53
N GLY A 89 4.31 13.26 18.92
CA GLY A 89 2.94 13.52 18.48
C GLY A 89 2.62 13.13 17.03
N TYR A 90 3.48 12.38 16.36
CA TYR A 90 3.23 11.81 15.03
C TYR A 90 3.09 10.29 15.07
N ILE A 91 2.45 9.72 14.07
CA ILE A 91 2.29 8.28 13.93
C ILE A 91 3.67 7.60 13.84
N THR A 92 3.79 6.46 14.53
CA THR A 92 4.92 5.54 14.39
C THR A 92 4.43 4.17 13.91
N PHE A 93 5.28 3.47 13.17
CA PHE A 93 5.05 2.11 12.67
C PHE A 93 5.86 1.14 13.54
N ASP A 94 5.62 1.11 14.86
CA ASP A 94 6.31 0.18 15.77
C ASP A 94 5.54 -1.15 15.92
N ASN A 95 6.28 -2.25 15.82
CA ASN A 95 5.85 -3.64 15.96
C ASN A 95 5.65 -4.07 17.43
N ASN A 96 5.97 -3.24 18.42
CA ASN A 96 5.89 -3.59 19.86
C ASN A 96 4.56 -3.22 20.54
N THR A 97 3.66 -2.49 19.88
CA THR A 97 2.30 -2.33 20.38
C THR A 97 1.52 -3.62 20.19
N THR A 98 1.16 -4.26 21.30
CA THR A 98 0.17 -5.35 21.35
C THR A 98 -1.20 -4.77 20.97
N GLY A 99 -1.40 -4.56 19.67
CA GLY A 99 -2.49 -3.79 19.09
C GLY A 99 -2.15 -3.39 17.66
N GLY A 100 -1.68 -4.36 16.86
CA GLY A 100 -1.12 -4.20 15.50
C GLY A 100 -2.01 -3.55 14.44
N ASP A 101 -3.13 -2.92 14.82
CA ASP A 101 -4.16 -2.36 13.93
C ASP A 101 -4.45 -0.87 14.18
N SER A 102 -3.73 -0.17 15.07
CA SER A 102 -4.05 1.25 15.35
C SER A 102 -3.79 2.20 14.16
N LEU A 103 -3.00 1.77 13.18
CA LEU A 103 -2.80 2.50 11.92
C LEU A 103 -3.92 2.22 10.90
N ILE A 104 -4.45 0.98 10.92
CA ILE A 104 -5.60 0.55 10.09
C ILE A 104 -6.86 1.30 10.51
N SER A 105 -7.07 1.51 11.83
CA SER A 105 -8.26 2.21 12.34
C SER A 105 -8.30 3.69 11.96
N VAL A 106 -7.15 4.37 11.83
CA VAL A 106 -7.10 5.81 11.54
C VAL A 106 -7.09 6.10 10.05
N LEU A 107 -6.40 5.29 9.24
CA LEU A 107 -6.31 5.51 7.79
C LEU A 107 -7.39 4.79 6.99
N ASN A 108 -8.12 3.82 7.58
CA ASN A 108 -9.11 2.98 6.91
C ASN A 108 -8.57 2.38 5.60
N VAL A 109 -7.33 1.89 5.66
CA VAL A 109 -6.61 1.22 4.58
C VAL A 109 -6.09 -0.10 5.11
N ASP A 110 -6.14 -1.14 4.28
CA ASP A 110 -5.56 -2.43 4.62
C ASP A 110 -4.04 -2.35 4.43
N ILE A 111 -3.31 -2.36 5.54
CA ILE A 111 -1.85 -2.29 5.54
C ILE A 111 -1.26 -3.40 6.40
N CYS A 112 -0.29 -4.13 5.84
CA CYS A 112 0.37 -5.23 6.56
C CYS A 112 1.87 -4.98 6.73
N HIS A 113 2.46 -5.54 7.78
CA HIS A 113 3.91 -5.50 7.99
C HIS A 113 4.56 -6.69 7.29
N HIS A 114 5.51 -6.46 6.39
CA HIS A 114 6.29 -7.54 5.80
C HIS A 114 7.33 -8.06 6.80
N GLN A 115 7.23 -9.31 7.25
CA GLN A 115 8.28 -9.96 8.05
C GLN A 115 8.87 -11.19 7.35
N ARG A 116 10.21 -11.28 7.34
CA ARG A 116 10.99 -12.37 6.72
C ARG A 116 10.73 -13.78 7.29
N ASN A 117 10.04 -13.93 8.42
CA ASN A 117 9.83 -15.21 9.12
C ASN A 117 8.35 -15.64 9.24
N GLY A 118 7.49 -15.19 8.32
CA GLY A 118 6.23 -15.88 8.04
C GLY A 118 5.04 -15.55 8.94
N ASN A 119 4.99 -14.38 9.57
CA ASN A 119 3.75 -13.92 10.19
C ASN A 119 3.70 -12.39 10.14
N LEU A 120 2.88 -11.80 9.27
CA LEU A 120 2.28 -10.45 9.40
C LEU A 120 1.56 -9.91 8.14
N CYS A 121 1.50 -10.67 7.05
CA CYS A 121 0.50 -10.48 6.00
C CYS A 121 -0.21 -11.83 5.83
N SER A 122 -1.53 -11.89 6.00
CA SER A 122 -2.25 -13.16 5.87
C SER A 122 -2.06 -13.68 4.43
N ALA A 123 -1.82 -14.98 4.27
CA ALA A 123 -1.58 -15.55 2.92
C ALA A 123 -2.86 -15.56 2.04
N ASP A 124 -4.02 -15.29 2.65
CA ASP A 124 -5.34 -15.45 2.06
C ASP A 124 -5.96 -14.11 1.60
N GLU A 125 -5.45 -12.97 2.07
CA GLU A 125 -5.87 -11.62 1.64
C GLU A 125 -4.65 -10.86 1.09
N VAL A 126 -4.84 -10.20 -0.06
CA VAL A 126 -3.83 -9.30 -0.61
C VAL A 126 -4.13 -7.92 -0.02
N PRO A 127 -3.28 -7.39 0.88
CA PRO A 127 -3.50 -6.08 1.47
C PRO A 127 -3.30 -4.99 0.42
N ASP A 128 -3.92 -3.82 0.62
CA ASP A 128 -3.75 -2.69 -0.29
C ASP A 128 -2.31 -2.15 -0.24
N PHE A 129 -1.72 -2.11 0.96
CA PHE A 129 -0.36 -1.65 1.20
C PHE A 129 0.41 -2.63 2.08
N ILE A 130 1.72 -2.63 1.89
CA ILE A 130 2.65 -3.38 2.71
C ILE A 130 3.73 -2.42 3.17
N TYR A 131 4.16 -2.51 4.43
CA TYR A 131 5.30 -1.76 4.91
C TYR A 131 6.44 -2.65 5.40
N ASP A 132 7.65 -2.12 5.34
CA ASP A 132 8.87 -2.69 5.91
C ASP A 132 9.58 -1.60 6.71
N LEU A 133 10.29 -2.01 7.76
CA LEU A 133 11.08 -1.13 8.61
C LEU A 133 12.54 -1.29 8.21
N ASP A 134 13.15 -0.22 7.71
CA ASP A 134 14.57 -0.19 7.38
C ASP A 134 15.28 0.91 8.17
N THR A 135 16.60 0.89 8.16
CA THR A 135 17.44 1.91 8.77
C THR A 135 18.42 2.44 7.74
N ILE A 136 18.24 3.69 7.32
CA ILE A 136 19.11 4.36 6.35
C ILE A 136 19.99 5.34 7.10
N ALA A 137 21.31 5.18 7.03
CA ALA A 137 22.28 6.06 7.71
C ALA A 137 22.07 6.24 9.24
N GLY A 138 21.35 5.31 9.90
CA GLY A 138 21.05 5.36 11.33
C GLY A 138 19.66 5.93 11.67
N GLU A 139 18.90 6.35 10.67
CA GLU A 139 17.54 6.86 10.77
C GLU A 139 16.52 5.75 10.45
N LEU A 140 15.48 5.62 11.28
CA LEU A 140 14.42 4.63 11.05
C LEU A 140 13.50 5.11 9.93
N VAL A 141 13.42 4.32 8.87
CA VAL A 141 12.60 4.60 7.69
C VAL A 141 11.56 3.52 7.53
N THR A 142 10.29 3.91 7.51
CA THR A 142 9.19 3.02 7.15
C THR A 142 8.98 3.10 5.65
N ARG A 143 9.28 2.03 4.93
CA ARG A 143 9.01 1.94 3.49
C ARG A 143 7.65 1.33 3.28
N ILE A 144 6.80 1.97 2.48
CA ILE A 144 5.44 1.55 2.19
C ILE A 144 5.31 1.35 0.68
N PHE A 145 4.78 0.21 0.27
CA PHE A 145 4.65 -0.17 -1.14
C PHE A 145 3.26 -0.77 -1.40
N PHE A 146 2.83 -0.70 -2.66
CA PHE A 146 1.54 -1.25 -3.08
C PHE A 146 1.56 -2.78 -2.94
N GLY A 147 0.48 -3.34 -2.39
CA GLY A 147 0.37 -4.76 -2.09
C GLY A 147 0.22 -5.61 -3.36
N ARG A 148 1.33 -6.23 -3.77
CA ARG A 148 1.35 -7.35 -4.72
C ARG A 148 1.52 -8.65 -3.95
N ARG A 149 1.10 -9.80 -4.50
CA ARG A 149 1.45 -11.10 -3.91
C ARG A 149 2.98 -11.24 -3.92
N ILE A 150 3.59 -11.09 -2.75
CA ILE A 150 5.01 -11.32 -2.55
C ILE A 150 5.17 -12.80 -2.17
N ASP A 151 5.87 -13.56 -3.00
CA ASP A 151 6.34 -14.90 -2.62
C ASP A 151 7.24 -14.72 -1.39
N THR A 152 6.78 -15.24 -0.25
CA THR A 152 7.32 -14.99 1.10
C THR A 152 8.77 -15.45 1.34
N ASP A 153 9.44 -16.06 0.34
CA ASP A 153 10.85 -16.49 0.40
C ASP A 153 11.82 -15.56 -0.33
N ARG A 154 11.29 -14.61 -1.10
CA ARG A 154 12.03 -13.50 -1.72
C ARG A 154 11.13 -12.28 -1.68
N GLY A 155 11.01 -11.69 -0.48
CA GLY A 155 10.66 -10.27 -0.42
C GLY A 155 11.56 -9.54 -1.42
N PRO A 156 11.03 -8.73 -2.35
CA PRO A 156 11.87 -7.90 -3.19
C PRO A 156 12.84 -7.19 -2.25
N ASP A 157 14.14 -7.24 -2.53
CA ASP A 157 15.11 -6.45 -1.77
C ASP A 157 14.51 -5.04 -1.68
N SER A 158 14.23 -4.54 -0.48
CA SER A 158 13.41 -3.33 -0.30
C SER A 158 14.05 -2.08 -0.94
N ASN A 159 15.32 -2.19 -1.36
CA ASN A 159 16.07 -1.24 -2.18
C ASN A 159 15.83 -1.34 -3.70
N GLN A 160 15.12 -2.35 -4.20
CA GLN A 160 14.81 -2.57 -5.63
C GLN A 160 13.33 -2.32 -5.97
N ILE A 161 12.49 -1.97 -4.99
CA ILE A 161 11.10 -1.55 -5.26
C ILE A 161 11.11 -0.05 -5.57
N GLU A 162 10.99 0.31 -6.83
CA GLU A 162 11.06 1.71 -7.28
C GLU A 162 9.75 2.49 -7.09
N CYS A 163 8.63 1.79 -6.87
CA CYS A 163 7.32 2.35 -6.54
C CYS A 163 7.04 2.23 -5.03
N ARG A 164 7.38 3.26 -4.25
CA ARG A 164 7.27 3.24 -2.77
C ARG A 164 7.19 4.63 -2.15
N LEU A 165 6.70 4.69 -0.91
CA LEU A 165 6.75 5.85 -0.03
C LEU A 165 7.71 5.54 1.10
N ASP A 166 8.72 6.39 1.30
CA ASP A 166 9.59 6.34 2.46
C ASP A 166 9.06 7.38 3.47
N TYR A 167 8.56 6.89 4.61
CA TYR A 167 8.10 7.70 5.74
C TYR A 167 9.18 7.73 6.82
N ILE A 168 9.54 8.93 7.25
CA ILE A 168 10.56 9.16 8.25
C ILE A 168 9.93 9.93 9.41
N ALA A 169 9.84 9.29 10.57
CA ALA A 169 9.34 9.92 11.77
C ALA A 169 10.34 10.97 12.28
N PRO A 170 9.89 12.07 12.92
CA PRO A 170 10.79 13.09 13.41
C PRO A 170 11.70 12.56 14.53
N ASP A 171 12.93 13.07 14.59
CA ASP A 171 13.89 12.78 15.65
C ASP A 171 13.78 13.77 16.82
N THR A 172 13.07 14.88 16.63
CA THR A 172 12.85 15.89 17.68
C THR A 172 11.43 16.48 17.62
N ALA A 173 10.98 17.05 18.75
CA ALA A 173 9.66 17.67 18.85
C ALA A 173 9.40 18.85 17.90
N ASN A 174 10.46 19.51 17.44
CA ASN A 174 10.35 20.67 16.53
C ASN A 174 10.44 20.29 15.06
N GLU A 175 10.62 19.02 14.76
CA GLU A 175 10.66 18.50 13.42
C GLU A 175 9.27 18.01 12.98
N SER A 176 9.09 17.90 11.66
CA SER A 176 7.91 17.28 11.05
C SER A 176 8.39 16.06 10.28
N PRO A 177 7.57 15.00 10.18
CA PRO A 177 7.94 13.81 9.43
C PRO A 177 8.19 14.15 7.96
N GLN A 178 9.11 13.40 7.34
CA GLN A 178 9.40 13.48 5.92
C GLN A 178 8.66 12.38 5.16
N TYR A 179 8.24 12.71 3.94
CA TYR A 179 7.50 11.84 3.04
C TYR A 179 8.16 11.87 1.67
N ASP A 180 8.96 10.85 1.36
CA ASP A 180 9.63 10.74 0.07
C ASP A 180 8.88 9.73 -0.80
N VAL A 181 8.22 10.23 -1.85
CA VAL A 181 7.42 9.40 -2.75
C VAL A 181 8.19 9.09 -4.02
N PHE A 182 8.38 7.80 -4.29
CA PHE A 182 9.02 7.27 -5.49
C PHE A 182 7.95 6.60 -6.35
N THR A 183 7.63 7.21 -7.50
CA THR A 183 6.58 6.72 -8.44
C THR A 183 7.05 6.64 -9.89
N SER A 184 8.34 6.86 -10.14
CA SER A 184 8.89 6.93 -11.50
C SER A 184 8.90 5.60 -12.24
N GLU A 185 8.94 4.47 -11.52
CA GLU A 185 8.99 3.12 -12.08
C GLU A 185 8.00 2.18 -11.35
N CYS A 186 6.77 2.67 -11.18
CA CYS A 186 5.60 1.78 -11.15
C CYS A 186 5.36 1.31 -12.61
#